data_AF-A0A429XV63-F1
#
_entry.id   AF-A0A429XV63-F1
#
_cell.length_a   1.000
_cell.length_b   1.000
_cell.length_c   1.000
_cell.angle_alpha   90.00
_cell.angle_beta   90.00
_cell.angle_gamma   90.00
#
_symmetry.space_group_name_H-M   'P 1'
#
loop_
_entity.id
_entity.type
_entity.pdbx_description
1 polymer ?
#
loop_
_entity_poly.entity_id
_entity_poly.type
_entity_poly.pdbx_seq_one_letter_code
_entity_poly.pdbx_strand_id
1 'polypeptide(L)'
;MDKIKIGITGVGSMGLNHCRILSMMKDVDFVGVYDTDHEKCRQMAEKFQVKAYLSYEDLLKELDAVIIAVPSSFHFPLIVDAVQENKHVFVEKPFVTAMEEAEYIEEMLAKKNLILQVGHIERFNQTVTQLSEVIQQKDIISIETRRFGTPGREIDIDVILDTMIHDIDIVLHLIKSPLIGVSANGVSLNKEGQLDAANALLTFANGSIANLAVNRKSQEKMRKIFITEKSRFIKANLITKELFLHHSINQNSKGKKVYISEGLIEKIAIPYGDPLFEEISHFITCLKSGRKPIVGVSEATKALEVAFKIKNSMRY
;
A
#
# COMPACT_ATOMS: atom_id res chain seq x y z
N MET A 1 7.27 25.74 -17.67
CA MET A 1 6.09 25.21 -16.96
C MET A 1 6.28 25.55 -15.51
N ASP A 2 5.26 26.12 -14.89
CA ASP A 2 5.29 26.40 -13.46
C ASP A 2 5.40 25.09 -12.69
N LYS A 3 6.19 25.09 -11.60
CA LYS A 3 6.34 23.92 -10.74
C LYS A 3 5.03 23.69 -9.99
N ILE A 4 4.65 22.43 -9.85
CA ILE A 4 3.47 22.05 -9.06
C ILE A 4 3.78 22.35 -7.58
N LYS A 5 2.92 23.14 -6.95
CA LYS A 5 2.99 23.49 -5.54
C LYS A 5 2.41 22.38 -4.69
N ILE A 6 3.25 21.76 -3.87
CA ILE A 6 2.88 20.65 -2.99
C ILE A 6 3.18 20.99 -1.54
N GLY A 7 2.27 20.64 -0.64
CA GLY A 7 2.48 20.71 0.79
C GLY A 7 2.06 19.43 1.49
N ILE A 8 2.42 19.31 2.77
CA ILE A 8 2.16 18.11 3.58
C ILE A 8 1.34 18.49 4.82
N THR A 9 0.27 17.74 5.10
CA THR A 9 -0.40 17.76 6.40
C THR A 9 -0.09 16.48 7.16
N GLY A 10 0.33 16.64 8.43
CA GLY A 10 0.86 15.56 9.26
C GLY A 10 2.36 15.35 9.05
N VAL A 11 3.17 15.68 10.06
CA VAL A 11 4.65 15.59 10.01
C VAL A 11 5.21 14.51 10.94
N GLY A 12 4.40 13.48 11.21
CA GLY A 12 4.82 12.27 11.93
C GLY A 12 5.84 11.42 11.16
N SER A 13 5.94 10.13 11.49
CA SER A 13 6.96 9.25 10.88
C SER A 13 6.88 9.19 9.34
N MET A 14 5.67 9.03 8.77
CA MET A 14 5.50 9.06 7.31
C MET A 14 5.60 10.47 6.74
N GLY A 15 5.04 11.47 7.40
CA GLY A 15 5.18 12.88 7.00
C GLY A 15 6.64 13.32 6.84
N LEU A 16 7.52 12.93 7.76
CA LEU A 16 8.97 13.17 7.65
C LEU A 16 9.57 12.52 6.39
N ASN A 17 9.17 11.29 6.06
CA ASN A 17 9.65 10.61 4.86
C ASN A 17 9.16 11.32 3.59
N HIS A 18 7.91 11.78 3.56
CA HIS A 18 7.38 12.61 2.47
C HIS A 18 8.15 13.92 2.32
N CYS A 19 8.43 14.64 3.42
CA CYS A 19 9.23 15.87 3.41
C CYS A 19 10.63 15.63 2.83
N ARG A 20 11.27 14.51 3.23
CA ARG A 20 12.59 14.11 2.70
C ARG A 20 12.53 13.90 1.19
N ILE A 21 11.51 13.22 0.67
CA ILE A 21 11.41 12.96 -0.76
C ILE A 21 11.11 14.25 -1.53
N LEU A 22 10.13 15.04 -1.10
CA LEU A 22 9.79 16.30 -1.78
C LEU A 22 10.96 17.28 -1.82
N SER A 23 11.76 17.39 -0.75
CA SER A 23 12.93 18.27 -0.74
C SER A 23 14.05 17.85 -1.71
N MET A 24 14.04 16.60 -2.19
CA MET A 24 14.97 16.11 -3.22
C MET A 24 14.44 16.32 -4.65
N MET A 25 13.15 16.61 -4.83
CA MET A 25 12.51 16.68 -6.14
C MET A 25 12.60 18.09 -6.74
N LYS A 26 13.38 18.24 -7.80
CA LYS A 26 13.60 19.54 -8.47
C LYS A 26 12.38 20.06 -9.23
N ASP A 27 11.47 19.15 -9.55
CA ASP A 27 10.35 19.32 -10.47
C ASP A 27 9.05 19.79 -9.80
N VAL A 28 9.08 20.01 -8.50
CA VAL A 28 7.97 20.48 -7.67
C VAL A 28 8.43 21.66 -6.82
N ASP A 29 7.46 22.44 -6.35
CA ASP A 29 7.66 23.48 -5.35
C ASP A 29 7.11 22.96 -4.01
N PHE A 30 7.99 22.56 -3.10
CA PHE A 30 7.60 22.10 -1.77
C PHE A 30 7.34 23.33 -0.89
N VAL A 31 6.08 23.76 -0.84
CA VAL A 31 5.70 25.07 -0.29
C VAL A 31 5.78 25.08 1.24
N GLY A 32 5.29 24.02 1.88
CA GLY A 32 5.27 23.96 3.33
C GLY A 32 4.51 22.80 3.93
N VAL A 33 4.40 22.86 5.25
CA VAL A 33 3.84 21.80 6.08
C VAL A 33 2.84 22.36 7.09
N TYR A 34 1.90 21.52 7.49
CA TYR A 34 0.98 21.75 8.59
C TYR A 34 0.95 20.51 9.50
N ASP A 35 0.89 20.75 10.80
CA ASP A 35 0.59 19.73 11.81
C ASP A 35 -0.14 20.40 12.97
N THR A 36 -1.07 19.68 13.59
CA THR A 36 -1.77 20.11 14.81
C THR A 36 -0.82 20.38 15.98
N ASP A 37 0.33 19.71 16.01
CA ASP A 37 1.44 20.03 16.89
C ASP A 37 2.30 21.13 16.24
N HIS A 38 1.98 22.39 16.57
CA HIS A 38 2.66 23.55 15.99
C HIS A 38 4.17 23.62 16.28
N GLU A 39 4.65 22.97 17.34
CA GLU A 39 6.08 22.89 17.61
C GLU A 39 6.75 21.92 16.63
N LYS A 40 6.19 20.71 16.46
CA LYS A 40 6.66 19.77 15.43
C LYS A 40 6.56 20.34 14.02
N CYS A 41 5.47 21.05 13.72
CA CYS A 41 5.28 21.74 12.43
C CYS A 41 6.42 22.72 12.15
N ARG A 42 6.75 23.60 13.12
CA ARG A 42 7.84 24.58 12.99
C ARG A 42 9.21 23.91 12.83
N GLN A 43 9.51 22.91 13.65
CA GLN A 43 10.77 22.16 13.56
C GLN A 43 10.92 21.46 12.20
N MET A 44 9.84 20.87 11.68
CA MET A 44 9.84 20.22 10.37
C MET A 44 10.06 21.23 9.24
N ALA A 45 9.35 22.35 9.30
CA ALA A 45 9.46 23.43 8.32
C ALA A 45 10.87 24.02 8.28
N GLU A 46 11.47 24.29 9.44
CA GLU A 46 12.85 24.78 9.55
C GLU A 46 13.85 23.77 8.96
N LYS A 47 13.70 22.48 9.31
CA LYS A 47 14.57 21.40 8.83
C LYS A 47 14.61 21.30 7.31
N PHE A 48 13.48 21.52 6.64
CA PHE A 48 13.37 21.44 5.19
C PHE A 48 13.34 22.80 4.48
N GLN A 49 13.49 23.90 5.23
CA GLN A 49 13.48 25.27 4.74
C GLN A 49 12.20 25.64 3.95
N VAL A 50 11.06 25.21 4.49
CA VAL A 50 9.72 25.49 3.92
C VAL A 50 8.85 26.26 4.91
N LYS A 51 7.64 26.66 4.52
CA LYS A 51 6.73 27.40 5.40
C LYS A 51 6.02 26.47 6.38
N ALA A 52 5.98 26.87 7.66
CA ALA A 52 5.07 26.28 8.64
C ALA A 52 3.74 27.01 8.60
N TYR A 53 2.64 26.29 8.36
CA TYR A 53 1.30 26.86 8.40
C TYR A 53 0.64 26.63 9.77
N LEU A 54 -0.24 27.54 10.14
CA LEU A 54 -0.99 27.50 11.40
C LEU A 54 -2.35 26.79 11.27
N SER A 55 -2.83 26.62 10.04
CA SER A 55 -4.09 25.93 9.75
C SER A 55 -3.96 25.13 8.45
N TYR A 56 -4.79 24.11 8.31
CA TYR A 56 -4.84 23.30 7.09
C TYR A 56 -5.37 24.11 5.91
N GLU A 57 -6.34 24.97 6.18
CA GLU A 57 -6.99 25.85 5.22
C GLU A 57 -6.01 26.87 4.63
N ASP A 58 -5.15 27.47 5.46
CA ASP A 58 -4.12 28.39 4.98
C ASP A 58 -3.05 27.68 4.15
N LEU A 59 -2.74 26.43 4.50
CA LEU A 59 -1.88 25.59 3.66
C LEU A 59 -2.53 25.39 2.28
N LEU A 60 -3.78 24.91 2.24
CA LEU A 60 -4.46 24.59 0.97
C LEU A 60 -4.54 25.79 0.01
N LYS A 61 -4.74 27.02 0.49
CA LYS A 61 -4.81 28.23 -0.35
C LYS A 61 -3.58 28.42 -1.27
N GLU A 62 -2.42 27.91 -0.88
CA GLU A 62 -1.16 28.11 -1.60
C GLU A 62 -0.72 26.90 -2.44
N LEU A 63 -1.48 25.80 -2.43
CA LEU A 63 -1.10 24.53 -3.07
C LEU A 63 -1.89 24.22 -4.34
N ASP A 64 -1.28 23.41 -5.22
CA ASP A 64 -1.98 22.68 -6.27
C ASP A 64 -2.36 21.27 -5.79
N ALA A 65 -1.51 20.66 -4.96
CA ALA A 65 -1.71 19.33 -4.40
C ALA A 65 -1.28 19.25 -2.93
N VAL A 66 -1.89 18.34 -2.17
CA VAL A 66 -1.56 18.08 -0.77
C VAL A 66 -1.29 16.60 -0.51
N ILE A 67 -0.26 16.31 0.29
CA ILE A 67 0.01 14.98 0.85
C ILE A 67 -0.57 14.92 2.26
N ILE A 68 -1.46 13.97 2.51
CA ILE A 68 -2.11 13.74 3.80
C ILE A 68 -1.46 12.52 4.47
N ALA A 69 -0.71 12.77 5.54
CA ALA A 69 0.05 11.76 6.29
C ALA A 69 -0.24 11.84 7.81
N VAL A 70 -1.52 11.94 8.16
CA VAL A 70 -2.06 12.01 9.53
C VAL A 70 -2.55 10.61 9.99
N PRO A 71 -3.02 10.42 11.23
CA PRO A 71 -3.71 9.18 11.61
C PRO A 71 -4.95 8.93 10.73
N SER A 72 -5.27 7.66 10.51
CA SER A 72 -6.21 7.25 9.45
C SER A 72 -7.62 7.79 9.67
N SER A 73 -8.03 7.92 10.93
CA SER A 73 -9.31 8.52 11.36
C SER A 73 -9.51 9.97 10.90
N PHE A 74 -8.43 10.70 10.59
CA PHE A 74 -8.50 12.09 10.12
C PHE A 74 -8.39 12.22 8.59
N HIS A 75 -8.22 11.13 7.85
CA HIS A 75 -8.08 11.21 6.40
C HIS A 75 -9.35 11.75 5.72
N PHE A 76 -10.52 11.20 6.07
CA PHE A 76 -11.78 11.57 5.42
C PHE A 76 -12.06 13.08 5.43
N PRO A 77 -12.12 13.78 6.59
CA PRO A 77 -12.39 15.22 6.59
C PRO A 77 -11.34 16.02 5.81
N LEU A 78 -10.05 15.70 5.93
CA LEU A 78 -8.98 16.42 5.22
C LEU A 78 -9.04 16.20 3.70
N ILE A 79 -9.38 14.99 3.25
CA ILE A 79 -9.61 14.72 1.82
C ILE A 79 -10.77 15.57 1.31
N VAL A 80 -11.89 15.60 2.05
CA VAL A 80 -13.09 16.35 1.66
C VAL A 80 -12.76 17.84 1.52
N ASP A 81 -12.09 18.44 2.50
CA ASP A 81 -11.69 19.85 2.48
C ASP A 81 -10.78 20.15 1.28
N ALA A 82 -9.76 19.32 1.03
CA ALA A 82 -8.86 19.49 -0.12
C ALA A 82 -9.60 19.40 -1.47
N VAL A 83 -10.50 18.42 -1.62
CA VAL A 83 -11.28 18.24 -2.85
C VAL A 83 -12.27 19.38 -3.06
N GLN A 84 -12.87 19.92 -1.98
CA GLN A 84 -13.73 21.10 -2.03
C GLN A 84 -12.96 22.33 -2.53
N GLU A 85 -11.75 22.53 -2.02
CA GLU A 85 -10.81 23.58 -2.44
C GLU A 85 -10.14 23.32 -3.81
N ASN A 86 -10.58 22.30 -4.55
CA ASN A 86 -10.07 21.90 -5.86
C ASN A 86 -8.58 21.55 -5.88
N LYS A 87 -8.10 20.88 -4.83
CA LYS A 87 -6.71 20.42 -4.71
C LYS A 87 -6.59 18.96 -5.11
N HIS A 88 -5.48 18.61 -5.76
CA HIS A 88 -5.12 17.20 -5.94
C HIS A 88 -4.67 16.62 -4.60
N VAL A 89 -4.90 15.32 -4.40
CA VAL A 89 -4.66 14.68 -3.10
C VAL A 89 -3.78 13.46 -3.26
N PHE A 90 -2.77 13.36 -2.42
CA PHE A 90 -2.12 12.11 -2.08
C PHE A 90 -2.49 11.82 -0.62
N VAL A 91 -2.93 10.61 -0.30
CA VAL A 91 -3.27 10.24 1.08
C VAL A 91 -2.69 8.89 1.45
N GLU A 92 -2.13 8.79 2.65
CA GLU A 92 -1.64 7.53 3.19
C GLU A 92 -2.74 6.47 3.29
N LYS A 93 -2.33 5.20 3.27
CA LYS A 93 -3.26 4.07 3.43
C LYS A 93 -3.61 3.81 4.91
N PRO A 94 -4.80 3.27 5.22
CA PRO A 94 -5.96 3.23 4.33
C PRO A 94 -6.48 4.66 4.10
N PHE A 95 -6.96 4.97 2.90
CA PHE A 95 -7.36 6.34 2.59
C PHE A 95 -8.59 6.81 3.39
N VAL A 96 -9.41 5.88 3.87
CA VAL A 96 -10.55 6.10 4.77
C VAL A 96 -10.75 4.90 5.68
N THR A 97 -11.61 5.03 6.68
CA THR A 97 -11.83 4.01 7.72
C THR A 97 -13.25 3.43 7.73
N ALA A 98 -14.11 3.88 6.81
CA ALA A 98 -15.44 3.33 6.56
C ALA A 98 -15.72 3.21 5.05
N MET A 99 -16.63 2.33 4.65
CA MET A 99 -16.97 2.15 3.22
C MET A 99 -17.79 3.31 2.68
N GLU A 100 -18.65 3.88 3.51
CA GLU A 100 -19.50 5.03 3.18
C GLU A 100 -18.66 6.28 2.88
N GLU A 101 -17.52 6.43 3.59
CA GLU A 101 -16.53 7.49 3.33
C GLU A 101 -15.88 7.33 1.95
N ALA A 102 -15.57 6.08 1.54
CA ALA A 102 -15.01 5.78 0.24
C ALA A 102 -15.99 6.12 -0.89
N GLU A 103 -17.25 5.67 -0.76
CA GLU A 103 -18.32 5.94 -1.73
C GLU A 103 -18.55 7.45 -1.89
N TYR A 104 -18.54 8.20 -0.78
CA TYR A 104 -18.68 9.65 -0.81
C TYR A 104 -17.55 10.34 -1.58
N ILE A 105 -16.29 9.95 -1.33
CA ILE A 105 -15.13 10.50 -2.05
C ILE A 105 -15.19 10.15 -3.54
N GLU A 106 -15.60 8.93 -3.90
CA GLU A 106 -15.78 8.54 -5.30
C GLU A 106 -16.80 9.43 -6.01
N GLU A 107 -17.94 9.71 -5.37
CA GLU A 107 -18.97 10.60 -5.93
C GLU A 107 -18.47 12.04 -6.09
N MET A 108 -17.72 12.56 -5.12
CA MET A 108 -17.13 13.90 -5.19
C MET A 108 -16.15 14.02 -6.36
N LEU A 109 -15.28 13.01 -6.54
CA LEU A 109 -14.27 13.00 -7.60
C LEU A 109 -14.88 12.76 -8.98
N ALA A 110 -15.98 12.02 -9.09
CA ALA A 110 -16.66 11.81 -10.38
C ALA A 110 -17.10 13.13 -11.05
N LYS A 111 -17.31 14.19 -10.25
CA LYS A 111 -17.74 15.51 -10.70
C LYS A 111 -16.57 16.48 -10.93
N LYS A 112 -15.32 16.06 -10.68
CA LYS A 112 -14.14 16.93 -10.68
C LYS A 112 -13.00 16.31 -11.49
N ASN A 113 -12.22 17.14 -12.18
CA ASN A 113 -10.99 16.68 -12.83
C ASN A 113 -9.80 16.72 -11.87
N LEU A 114 -9.92 16.04 -10.73
CA LEU A 114 -8.89 15.96 -9.71
C LEU A 114 -8.26 14.57 -9.68
N ILE A 115 -7.03 14.54 -9.19
CA ILE A 115 -6.26 13.31 -9.01
C ILE A 115 -6.19 13.06 -7.52
N LEU A 116 -6.67 11.89 -7.11
CA LEU A 116 -6.47 11.35 -5.77
C LEU A 116 -5.70 10.03 -5.88
N GLN A 117 -4.51 10.00 -5.30
CA GLN A 117 -3.69 8.78 -5.19
C GLN A 117 -3.65 8.31 -3.74
N VAL A 118 -3.75 7.00 -3.54
CA VAL A 118 -3.61 6.38 -2.22
C VAL A 118 -2.22 5.77 -2.07
N GLY A 119 -1.61 5.96 -0.90
CA GLY A 119 -0.25 5.55 -0.52
C GLY A 119 -0.06 4.03 -0.34
N HIS A 120 -0.47 3.23 -1.32
CA HIS A 120 -0.19 1.81 -1.40
C HIS A 120 1.24 1.56 -1.92
N ILE A 121 2.22 1.98 -1.12
CA ILE A 121 3.65 2.01 -1.46
C ILE A 121 4.20 0.69 -2.00
N GLU A 122 3.67 -0.46 -1.59
CA GLU A 122 4.15 -1.76 -2.05
C GLU A 122 3.89 -1.99 -3.56
N ARG A 123 2.99 -1.23 -4.20
CA ARG A 123 2.81 -1.22 -5.67
C ARG A 123 3.96 -0.56 -6.41
N PHE A 124 4.78 0.22 -5.71
CA PHE A 124 6.01 0.84 -6.20
C PHE A 124 7.26 0.12 -5.69
N ASN A 125 7.10 -0.97 -4.95
CA ASN A 125 8.20 -1.84 -4.56
C ASN A 125 8.72 -2.59 -5.79
N GLN A 126 10.01 -2.42 -6.11
CA GLN A 126 10.64 -3.05 -7.27
C GLN A 126 10.51 -4.58 -7.24
N THR A 127 10.50 -5.20 -6.06
CA THR A 127 10.27 -6.65 -5.94
C THR A 127 8.85 -7.03 -6.37
N VAL A 128 7.83 -6.24 -6.02
CA VAL A 128 6.43 -6.48 -6.43
C VAL A 128 6.23 -6.18 -7.92
N THR A 129 6.90 -5.14 -8.42
CA THR A 129 6.87 -4.79 -9.85
C THR A 129 7.44 -5.93 -10.69
N GLN A 130 8.66 -6.39 -10.34
CA GLN A 130 9.29 -7.54 -11.01
C GLN A 130 8.48 -8.83 -10.83
N LEU A 131 7.91 -9.05 -9.64
CA LEU A 131 7.02 -10.19 -9.41
C LEU A 131 5.83 -10.17 -10.38
N SER A 132 5.18 -9.02 -10.56
CA SER A 132 4.05 -8.84 -11.48
C SER A 132 4.42 -9.11 -12.95
N GLU A 133 5.66 -8.78 -13.34
CA GLU A 133 6.18 -9.03 -14.69
C GLU A 133 6.47 -10.50 -14.95
N VAL A 134 7.00 -11.24 -13.96
CA VAL A 134 7.42 -12.63 -14.16
C VAL A 134 6.30 -13.64 -13.96
N ILE A 135 5.24 -13.31 -13.21
CA ILE A 135 4.14 -14.26 -12.92
C ILE A 135 3.34 -14.61 -14.18
N GLN A 136 2.87 -15.85 -14.22
CA GLN A 136 1.90 -16.33 -15.20
C GLN A 136 0.53 -16.30 -14.55
N GLN A 137 -0.14 -15.14 -14.65
CA GLN A 137 -1.42 -14.87 -13.97
C GLN A 137 -2.47 -15.99 -14.10
N LYS A 138 -2.59 -16.63 -15.27
CA LYS A 138 -3.56 -17.71 -15.54
C LYS A 138 -3.20 -19.06 -14.90
N ASP A 139 -1.97 -19.19 -14.42
CA ASP A 139 -1.42 -20.41 -13.84
C ASP A 139 -1.29 -20.34 -12.33
N ILE A 140 -1.65 -19.21 -11.70
CA ILE A 140 -1.67 -19.05 -10.25
C ILE A 140 -2.66 -20.03 -9.63
N ILE A 141 -2.15 -20.95 -8.81
CA ILE A 141 -2.93 -21.86 -7.96
C ILE A 141 -3.17 -21.19 -6.61
N SER A 142 -2.10 -20.71 -5.97
CA SER A 142 -2.19 -20.09 -4.66
C SER A 142 -1.17 -18.96 -4.47
N ILE A 143 -1.55 -17.97 -3.66
CA ILE A 143 -0.65 -16.95 -3.11
C ILE A 143 -0.66 -17.07 -1.58
N GLU A 144 0.50 -17.00 -0.93
CA GLU A 144 0.61 -16.86 0.51
C GLU A 144 1.42 -15.61 0.85
N THR A 145 0.89 -14.75 1.72
CA THR A 145 1.63 -13.59 2.24
C THR A 145 1.86 -13.72 3.74
N ARG A 146 3.04 -13.29 4.19
CA ARG A 146 3.38 -13.17 5.61
C ARG A 146 3.94 -11.78 5.87
N ARG A 147 3.21 -10.99 6.65
CA ARG A 147 3.60 -9.65 7.06
C ARG A 147 3.62 -9.52 8.57
N PHE A 148 4.81 -9.71 9.14
CA PHE A 148 5.05 -9.74 10.58
C PHE A 148 6.00 -8.61 11.00
N GLY A 149 5.85 -8.18 12.25
CA GLY A 149 6.76 -7.26 12.90
C GLY A 149 6.03 -6.19 13.69
N THR A 150 6.65 -5.73 14.77
CA THR A 150 6.13 -4.65 15.61
C THR A 150 6.27 -3.29 14.91
N PRO A 151 5.17 -2.53 14.72
CA PRO A 151 5.22 -1.18 14.20
C PRO A 151 5.98 -0.24 15.15
N GLY A 152 6.86 0.59 14.60
CA GLY A 152 7.61 1.61 15.37
C GLY A 152 6.85 2.92 15.55
N ARG A 153 5.51 2.90 15.47
CA ARG A 153 4.64 4.08 15.55
C ARG A 153 3.32 3.70 16.22
N GLU A 154 2.63 4.71 16.74
CA GLU A 154 1.24 4.56 17.19
C GLU A 154 0.31 4.30 16.01
N ILE A 155 -0.71 3.47 16.23
CA ILE A 155 -1.68 3.04 15.23
C ILE A 155 -3.06 3.15 15.86
N ASP A 156 -3.97 3.84 15.17
CA ASP A 156 -5.35 4.11 15.59
C ASP A 156 -6.38 3.09 15.05
N ILE A 157 -5.91 2.10 14.28
CA ILE A 157 -6.73 1.10 13.59
C ILE A 157 -6.22 -0.35 13.84
N ASP A 158 -7.04 -1.34 13.51
CA ASP A 158 -6.65 -2.74 13.66
C ASP A 158 -5.58 -3.20 12.66
N VAL A 159 -4.99 -4.38 12.90
CA VAL A 159 -3.91 -4.94 12.06
C VAL A 159 -4.33 -5.21 10.62
N ILE A 160 -5.62 -5.38 10.33
CA ILE A 160 -6.09 -5.65 8.97
C ILE A 160 -5.99 -4.37 8.14
N LEU A 161 -6.58 -3.28 8.65
CA LEU A 161 -6.55 -1.99 7.97
C LEU A 161 -5.15 -1.35 7.98
N ASP A 162 -4.35 -1.59 9.01
CA ASP A 162 -2.99 -1.06 9.05
C ASP A 162 -1.99 -1.87 8.22
N THR A 163 -2.01 -3.19 8.37
CA THR A 163 -0.93 -4.08 7.91
C THR A 163 -1.40 -4.99 6.78
N MET A 164 -2.51 -5.72 6.94
CA MET A 164 -2.98 -6.69 5.93
C MET A 164 -3.41 -6.02 4.62
N ILE A 165 -3.86 -4.76 4.66
CA ILE A 165 -4.33 -4.03 3.48
C ILE A 165 -3.29 -3.92 2.36
N HIS A 166 -2.00 -3.91 2.72
CA HIS A 166 -0.90 -3.98 1.74
C HIS A 166 -0.94 -5.30 0.96
N ASP A 167 -1.09 -6.40 1.67
CA ASP A 167 -1.09 -7.73 1.07
C ASP A 167 -2.38 -8.00 0.30
N ILE A 168 -3.51 -7.44 0.77
CA ILE A 168 -4.78 -7.48 0.05
C ILE A 168 -4.63 -6.80 -1.31
N ASP A 169 -4.11 -5.57 -1.36
CA ASP A 169 -3.91 -4.84 -2.62
C ASP A 169 -2.95 -5.59 -3.56
N ILE A 170 -1.84 -6.13 -3.04
CA ILE A 170 -0.91 -6.95 -3.84
C ILE A 170 -1.62 -8.18 -4.43
N VAL A 171 -2.38 -8.93 -3.62
CA VAL A 171 -3.08 -10.13 -4.08
C VAL A 171 -4.12 -9.79 -5.15
N LEU A 172 -4.90 -8.72 -4.95
CA LEU A 172 -5.89 -8.25 -5.93
C LEU A 172 -5.21 -7.84 -7.24
N HIS A 173 -4.05 -7.17 -7.15
CA HIS A 173 -3.26 -6.77 -8.30
C HIS A 173 -2.72 -7.97 -9.10
N LEU A 174 -2.24 -9.01 -8.42
CA LEU A 174 -1.61 -10.17 -9.07
C LEU A 174 -2.66 -11.12 -9.66
N ILE A 175 -3.76 -11.39 -8.95
CA ILE A 175 -4.77 -12.38 -9.39
C ILE A 175 -5.72 -11.79 -10.45
N LYS A 176 -6.16 -10.54 -10.29
CA LYS A 176 -7.16 -9.83 -11.13
C LYS A 176 -8.38 -10.70 -11.51
N SER A 177 -8.94 -11.38 -10.51
CA SER A 177 -10.19 -12.14 -10.62
C SER A 177 -11.17 -11.64 -9.56
N PRO A 178 -12.50 -11.74 -9.77
CA PRO A 178 -13.47 -11.47 -8.72
C PRO A 178 -13.26 -12.36 -7.50
N LEU A 179 -13.38 -11.77 -6.30
CA LEU A 179 -13.38 -12.48 -5.02
C LEU A 179 -14.77 -13.06 -4.77
N ILE A 180 -14.84 -14.36 -4.45
CA ILE A 180 -16.11 -15.08 -4.24
C ILE A 180 -16.25 -15.68 -2.84
N GLY A 181 -15.18 -15.72 -2.04
CA GLY A 181 -15.23 -16.28 -0.69
C GLY A 181 -14.14 -15.73 0.22
N VAL A 182 -14.47 -15.57 1.49
CA VAL A 182 -13.57 -15.11 2.56
C VAL A 182 -13.80 -15.94 3.81
N SER A 183 -12.72 -16.39 4.44
CA SER A 183 -12.74 -16.99 5.78
C SER A 183 -11.57 -16.45 6.58
N ALA A 184 -11.80 -15.96 7.80
CA ALA A 184 -10.76 -15.35 8.62
C ALA A 184 -10.86 -15.70 10.10
N ASN A 185 -9.71 -15.73 10.77
CA ASN A 185 -9.58 -15.84 12.23
C ASN A 185 -8.57 -14.82 12.73
N GLY A 186 -8.75 -14.32 13.95
CA GLY A 186 -7.93 -13.25 14.49
C GLY A 186 -7.78 -13.33 16.00
N VAL A 187 -6.76 -12.65 16.50
CA VAL A 187 -6.45 -12.56 17.93
C VAL A 187 -6.33 -11.10 18.32
N SER A 188 -7.03 -10.71 19.39
CA SER A 188 -6.87 -9.42 20.08
C SER A 188 -6.24 -9.67 21.44
N LEU A 189 -5.19 -8.92 21.78
CA LEU A 189 -4.56 -9.00 23.11
C LEU A 189 -5.08 -7.93 24.07
N ASN A 190 -5.74 -6.88 23.57
CA ASN A 190 -6.36 -5.87 24.40
C ASN A 190 -7.86 -6.13 24.60
N LYS A 191 -8.42 -5.50 25.64
CA LYS A 191 -9.86 -5.55 25.96
C LYS A 191 -10.73 -4.77 24.97
N GLU A 192 -10.13 -3.87 24.19
CA GLU A 192 -10.79 -3.02 23.20
C GLU A 192 -11.14 -3.78 21.92
N GLY A 193 -10.66 -5.02 21.76
CA GLY A 193 -11.00 -5.90 20.64
C GLY A 193 -10.25 -5.58 19.33
N GLN A 194 -9.21 -4.74 19.38
CA GLN A 194 -8.41 -4.44 18.21
C GLN A 194 -7.48 -5.62 17.89
N LEU A 195 -7.67 -6.22 16.72
CA LEU A 195 -6.90 -7.40 16.30
C LEU A 195 -5.41 -7.09 16.21
N ASP A 196 -4.57 -7.92 16.84
CA ASP A 196 -3.11 -7.88 16.81
C ASP A 196 -2.50 -8.87 15.81
N ALA A 197 -3.23 -9.94 15.50
CA ALA A 197 -2.88 -10.90 14.47
C ALA A 197 -4.14 -11.39 13.77
N ALA A 198 -4.01 -11.72 12.48
CA ALA A 198 -5.10 -12.28 11.70
C ALA A 198 -4.57 -13.18 10.59
N ASN A 199 -5.34 -14.21 10.26
CA ASN A 199 -5.18 -15.03 9.07
C ASN A 199 -6.45 -14.97 8.24
N ALA A 200 -6.33 -14.79 6.93
CA ALA A 200 -7.45 -14.72 6.00
C ALA A 200 -7.20 -15.61 4.78
N LEU A 201 -8.18 -16.45 4.44
CA LEU A 201 -8.25 -17.20 3.20
C LEU A 201 -9.24 -16.52 2.25
N LEU A 202 -8.74 -16.11 1.09
CA LEU A 202 -9.48 -15.53 -0.02
C LEU A 202 -9.65 -16.56 -1.14
N THR A 203 -10.85 -16.68 -1.68
CA THR A 203 -11.16 -17.57 -2.81
C THR A 203 -11.66 -16.74 -3.99
N PHE A 204 -11.08 -16.96 -5.17
CA PHE A 204 -11.36 -16.20 -6.38
C PHE A 204 -12.15 -17.02 -7.42
N ALA A 205 -12.91 -16.35 -8.26
CA ALA A 205 -13.77 -16.97 -9.28
C ALA A 205 -12.99 -17.82 -10.31
N ASN A 206 -11.72 -17.49 -10.57
CA ASN A 206 -10.83 -18.27 -11.43
C ASN A 206 -10.28 -19.54 -10.77
N GLY A 207 -10.66 -19.84 -9.52
CA GLY A 207 -10.21 -20.99 -8.75
C GLY A 207 -8.91 -20.78 -7.96
N SER A 208 -8.23 -19.64 -8.12
CA SER A 208 -7.06 -19.30 -7.31
C SER A 208 -7.47 -19.01 -5.86
N ILE A 209 -6.57 -19.30 -4.92
CA ILE A 209 -6.74 -18.96 -3.50
C ILE A 209 -5.60 -18.06 -3.01
N ALA A 210 -5.85 -17.25 -1.98
CA ALA A 210 -4.80 -16.51 -1.30
C ALA A 210 -4.91 -16.64 0.22
N ASN A 211 -3.80 -16.94 0.90
CA ASN A 211 -3.71 -17.00 2.35
C ASN A 211 -2.85 -15.83 2.87
N LEU A 212 -3.43 -14.96 3.68
CA LEU A 212 -2.78 -13.76 4.17
C LEU A 212 -2.60 -13.87 5.68
N ALA A 213 -1.37 -13.78 6.16
CA ALA A 213 -1.04 -13.82 7.57
C ALA A 213 -0.38 -12.51 8.02
N VAL A 214 -0.94 -11.88 9.05
CA VAL A 214 -0.39 -10.68 9.67
C VAL A 214 -0.25 -10.84 11.17
N ASN A 215 0.82 -10.27 11.73
CA ASN A 215 1.09 -10.29 13.17
C ASN A 215 1.96 -9.10 13.56
N ARG A 216 1.35 -8.12 14.24
CA ARG A 216 2.05 -6.90 14.70
C ARG A 216 2.74 -7.03 16.05
N LYS A 217 2.81 -8.23 16.62
CA LYS A 217 3.50 -8.55 17.89
C LYS A 217 4.71 -9.46 17.70
N SER A 218 4.97 -9.90 16.46
CA SER A 218 6.15 -10.70 16.13
C SER A 218 7.44 -9.90 16.31
N GLN A 219 8.43 -10.50 16.98
CA GLN A 219 9.78 -9.95 17.10
C GLN A 219 10.60 -10.13 15.81
N GLU A 220 10.24 -11.12 14.99
CA GLU A 220 10.79 -11.27 13.64
C GLU A 220 10.02 -10.37 12.66
N LYS A 221 10.76 -9.51 11.96
CA LYS A 221 10.22 -8.69 10.87
C LYS A 221 10.22 -9.47 9.56
N MET A 222 9.05 -9.67 8.97
CA MET A 222 8.88 -10.47 7.75
C MET A 222 7.93 -9.77 6.78
N ARG A 223 8.30 -9.77 5.49
CA ARG A 223 7.42 -9.41 4.37
C ARG A 223 7.72 -10.33 3.20
N LYS A 224 7.05 -11.48 3.16
CA LYS A 224 7.29 -12.52 2.16
C LYS A 224 6.00 -12.82 1.40
N ILE A 225 6.17 -13.11 0.11
CA ILE A 225 5.11 -13.58 -0.77
C ILE A 225 5.60 -14.90 -1.36
N PHE A 226 4.73 -15.90 -1.34
CA PHE A 226 4.94 -17.18 -1.98
C PHE A 226 3.83 -17.41 -2.99
N ILE A 227 4.17 -17.81 -4.21
CA ILE A 227 3.18 -18.07 -5.26
C ILE A 227 3.43 -19.47 -5.79
N THR A 228 2.39 -20.29 -5.80
CA THR A 228 2.39 -21.58 -6.48
C THR A 228 1.68 -21.41 -7.81
N GLU A 229 2.40 -21.63 -8.90
CA GLU A 229 1.84 -21.75 -10.23
C GLU A 229 1.82 -23.23 -10.66
N LYS A 230 1.14 -23.55 -11.76
CA LYS A 230 1.03 -24.95 -12.26
C LYS A 230 2.38 -25.64 -12.49
N SER A 231 3.42 -24.89 -12.86
CA SER A 231 4.71 -25.43 -13.27
C SER A 231 5.91 -25.03 -12.39
N ARG A 232 5.72 -24.06 -11.50
CA ARG A 232 6.80 -23.47 -10.70
C ARG A 232 6.30 -22.84 -9.40
N PHE A 233 7.24 -22.59 -8.51
CA PHE A 233 7.02 -21.91 -7.24
C PHE A 233 7.86 -20.63 -7.18
N ILE A 234 7.26 -19.54 -6.72
CA ILE A 234 7.90 -18.22 -6.67
C ILE A 234 7.99 -17.78 -5.22
N LYS A 235 9.14 -17.26 -4.82
CA LYS A 235 9.38 -16.71 -3.48
C LYS A 235 9.93 -15.30 -3.60
N ALA A 236 9.20 -14.34 -3.05
CA ALA A 236 9.62 -12.95 -2.95
C ALA A 236 9.82 -12.53 -1.49
N ASN A 237 10.87 -11.77 -1.23
CA ASN A 237 11.10 -11.11 0.05
C ASN A 237 11.20 -9.60 -0.16
N LEU A 238 10.20 -8.88 0.32
CA LEU A 238 10.07 -7.44 0.10
C LEU A 238 11.06 -6.61 0.94
N ILE A 239 11.62 -7.18 2.01
CA ILE A 239 12.64 -6.52 2.84
C ILE A 239 14.02 -6.67 2.22
N THR A 240 14.43 -7.90 1.88
CA THR A 240 15.77 -8.18 1.33
C THR A 240 15.85 -7.93 -0.17
N LYS A 241 14.74 -7.58 -0.82
CA LYS A 241 14.62 -7.34 -2.27
C LYS A 241 15.06 -8.56 -3.08
N GLU A 242 14.53 -9.72 -2.72
CA GLU A 242 14.86 -10.99 -3.37
C GLU A 242 13.64 -11.59 -4.06
N LEU A 243 13.85 -12.16 -5.24
CA LEU A 243 12.84 -12.87 -6.02
C LEU A 243 13.46 -14.14 -6.62
N PHE A 244 12.91 -15.29 -6.26
CA PHE A 244 13.37 -16.60 -6.68
C PHE A 244 12.26 -17.37 -7.38
N LEU A 245 12.57 -17.96 -8.52
CA LEU A 245 11.70 -18.86 -9.29
C LEU A 245 12.28 -20.27 -9.19
N HIS A 246 11.49 -21.17 -8.62
CA HIS A 246 11.81 -22.58 -8.49
C HIS A 246 11.06 -23.34 -9.58
N HIS A 247 11.79 -23.82 -10.58
CA HIS A 247 11.21 -24.53 -11.72
C HIS A 247 11.17 -26.03 -11.44
N SER A 248 10.01 -26.65 -11.67
CA SER A 248 9.90 -28.11 -11.61
C SER A 248 10.57 -28.74 -12.83
N ILE A 249 11.48 -29.70 -12.60
CA ILE A 249 12.04 -30.50 -13.69
C ILE A 249 11.13 -31.73 -13.83
N ASN A 250 10.33 -31.78 -14.90
CA ASN A 250 9.52 -32.96 -15.23
C ASN A 250 10.45 -34.16 -15.48
N GLN A 251 10.55 -35.07 -14.50
CA GLN A 251 11.20 -36.36 -14.70
C GLN A 251 10.18 -37.38 -15.24
N ASN A 252 10.14 -37.53 -16.57
CA ASN A 252 9.59 -38.74 -17.18
C ASN A 252 10.58 -39.90 -16.97
N SER A 253 10.68 -40.41 -15.75
CA SER A 253 11.60 -41.52 -15.42
C SER A 253 10.81 -42.79 -15.15
N LYS A 254 10.43 -43.51 -16.21
CA LYS A 254 10.04 -44.92 -16.12
C LYS A 254 11.26 -45.74 -15.65
N GLY A 255 11.29 -46.06 -14.35
CA GLY A 255 12.08 -47.15 -13.81
C GLY A 255 13.60 -46.95 -13.76
N LYS A 256 14.08 -46.17 -12.79
CA LYS A 256 15.35 -46.37 -12.06
C LYS A 256 15.44 -45.31 -10.96
N LYS A 257 16.12 -45.64 -9.84
CA LYS A 257 16.21 -44.86 -8.59
C LYS A 257 16.12 -43.34 -8.86
N VAL A 258 15.04 -42.73 -8.36
CA VAL A 258 14.75 -41.30 -8.50
C VAL A 258 15.76 -40.53 -7.65
N TYR A 259 16.84 -40.07 -8.29
CA TYR A 259 17.58 -38.95 -7.74
C TYR A 259 16.70 -37.71 -7.97
N ILE A 260 16.19 -37.13 -6.88
CA ILE A 260 15.48 -35.85 -6.92
C ILE A 260 16.53 -34.82 -7.34
N SER A 261 16.55 -34.44 -8.61
CA SER A 261 17.27 -33.24 -9.00
C SER A 261 16.59 -32.09 -8.26
N GLU A 262 17.33 -31.39 -7.39
CA GLU A 262 16.87 -30.09 -6.90
C GLU A 262 16.55 -29.25 -8.14
N GLY A 263 15.33 -28.74 -8.21
CA GLY A 263 14.86 -27.97 -9.38
C GLY A 263 15.78 -26.78 -9.66
N LEU A 264 15.70 -26.23 -10.87
CA LEU A 264 16.44 -25.01 -11.20
C LEU A 264 15.87 -23.85 -10.36
N ILE A 265 16.74 -23.19 -9.59
CA ILE A 265 16.42 -21.94 -8.88
C ILE A 265 17.00 -20.78 -9.66
N GLU A 266 16.12 -19.97 -10.24
CA GLU A 266 16.45 -18.73 -10.92
C GLU A 266 16.27 -17.55 -9.94
N LYS A 267 17.30 -16.73 -9.77
CA LYS A 267 17.22 -15.49 -8.98
C LYS A 267 17.05 -14.31 -9.91
N ILE A 268 15.92 -13.62 -9.80
CA ILE A 268 15.65 -12.40 -10.57
C ILE A 268 16.37 -11.22 -9.90
N ALA A 269 17.12 -10.46 -10.69
CA ALA A 269 17.77 -9.25 -10.22
C ALA A 269 16.71 -8.16 -10.00
N ILE A 270 16.65 -7.62 -8.79
CA ILE A 270 15.73 -6.52 -8.46
C ILE A 270 16.48 -5.19 -8.61
N PRO A 271 16.00 -4.27 -9.46
CA PRO A 271 16.62 -2.96 -9.59
C PRO A 271 16.54 -2.17 -8.28
N TYR A 272 17.54 -1.32 -8.06
CA TYR A 272 17.51 -0.41 -6.92
C TYR A 272 16.50 0.70 -7.17
N GLY A 273 15.62 0.93 -6.20
CA GLY A 273 14.69 2.05 -6.15
C GLY A 273 14.18 2.23 -4.72
N ASP A 274 13.92 3.48 -4.33
CA ASP A 274 13.19 3.84 -3.12
C ASP A 274 11.69 3.86 -3.47
N PRO A 275 10.88 2.91 -2.97
CA PRO A 275 9.46 2.82 -3.33
C PRO A 275 8.68 4.12 -3.04
N LEU A 276 9.04 4.86 -1.99
CA LEU A 276 8.35 6.12 -1.67
C LEU A 276 8.71 7.21 -2.69
N PHE A 277 9.96 7.24 -3.16
CA PHE A 277 10.36 8.15 -4.23
C PHE A 277 9.56 7.86 -5.50
N GLU A 278 9.51 6.60 -5.93
CA GLU A 278 8.78 6.17 -7.12
C GLU A 278 7.28 6.48 -7.02
N GLU A 279 6.69 6.26 -5.84
CA GLU A 279 5.28 6.52 -5.56
C GLU A 279 4.92 8.01 -5.70
N ILE A 280 5.73 8.91 -5.13
CA ILE A 280 5.52 10.36 -5.24
C ILE A 280 5.85 10.87 -6.65
N SER A 281 6.91 10.35 -7.28
CA SER A 281 7.25 10.63 -8.68
C SER A 281 6.11 10.27 -9.62
N HIS A 282 5.46 9.13 -9.38
CA HIS A 282 4.28 8.71 -10.13
C HIS A 282 3.10 9.66 -9.93
N PHE A 283 2.83 10.08 -8.69
CA PHE A 283 1.79 11.07 -8.39
C PHE A 283 2.04 12.37 -9.17
N ILE A 284 3.25 12.93 -9.10
CA ILE A 284 3.64 14.15 -9.84
C ILE A 284 3.49 13.95 -11.35
N THR A 285 3.86 12.79 -11.87
CA THR A 285 3.69 12.47 -13.30
C THR A 285 2.21 12.46 -13.68
N CYS A 286 1.33 11.92 -12.83
CA CYS A 286 -0.11 11.97 -13.04
C CYS A 286 -0.62 13.41 -13.07
N LEU A 287 -0.18 14.26 -12.12
CA LEU A 287 -0.55 15.68 -12.09
C LEU A 287 -0.15 16.42 -13.37
N LYS A 288 1.07 16.19 -13.88
CA LYS A 288 1.56 16.83 -15.11
C LYS A 288 0.86 16.32 -16.38
N SER A 289 0.47 15.05 -16.41
CA SER A 289 -0.03 14.39 -17.63
C SER A 289 -1.55 14.23 -17.67
N GLY A 290 -2.25 14.46 -16.57
CA GLY A 290 -3.68 14.16 -16.41
C GLY A 290 -4.01 12.65 -16.41
N ARG A 291 -2.99 11.78 -16.33
CA ARG A 291 -3.20 10.33 -16.26
C ARG A 291 -3.72 9.92 -14.89
N LYS A 292 -4.44 8.79 -14.86
CA LYS A 292 -4.90 8.19 -13.61
C LYS A 292 -3.72 7.57 -12.84
N PRO A 293 -3.71 7.67 -11.51
CA PRO A 293 -2.70 7.02 -10.68
C PRO A 293 -2.80 5.48 -10.76
N ILE A 294 -1.70 4.78 -10.46
CA ILE A 294 -1.67 3.30 -10.44
C ILE A 294 -2.59 2.77 -9.34
N VAL A 295 -2.68 3.50 -8.23
CA VAL A 295 -3.61 3.25 -7.14
C VAL A 295 -4.42 4.52 -6.91
N GLY A 296 -5.53 4.65 -7.62
CA GLY A 296 -6.53 5.66 -7.36
C GLY A 296 -7.53 5.20 -6.31
N VAL A 297 -8.61 5.97 -6.15
CA VAL A 297 -9.70 5.63 -5.23
C VAL A 297 -10.30 4.27 -5.58
N SER A 298 -10.56 3.97 -6.86
CA SER A 298 -11.20 2.69 -7.24
C SER A 298 -10.39 1.45 -6.81
N GLU A 299 -9.06 1.46 -7.00
CA GLU A 299 -8.20 0.36 -6.56
C GLU A 299 -8.17 0.26 -5.03
N ALA A 300 -8.05 1.40 -4.34
CA ALA A 300 -8.01 1.44 -2.89
C ALA A 300 -9.34 1.02 -2.26
N THR A 301 -10.49 1.42 -2.83
CA THR A 301 -11.84 1.01 -2.41
C THR A 301 -11.99 -0.51 -2.51
N LYS A 302 -11.49 -1.15 -3.56
CA LYS A 302 -11.52 -2.63 -3.69
C LYS A 302 -10.71 -3.30 -2.58
N ALA A 303 -9.52 -2.78 -2.28
CA ALA A 303 -8.71 -3.32 -1.18
C ALA A 303 -9.39 -3.12 0.18
N LEU A 304 -10.02 -1.97 0.39
CA LEU A 304 -10.79 -1.64 1.58
C LEU A 304 -12.02 -2.55 1.73
N GLU A 305 -12.79 -2.77 0.66
CA GLU A 305 -13.95 -3.66 0.64
C GLU A 305 -13.56 -5.08 1.08
N VAL A 306 -12.44 -5.60 0.57
CA VAL A 306 -11.92 -6.91 0.97
C VAL A 306 -11.47 -6.91 2.44
N ALA A 307 -10.81 -5.84 2.91
CA ALA A 307 -10.43 -5.71 4.31
C ALA A 307 -11.67 -5.77 5.23
N PHE A 308 -12.76 -5.09 4.87
CA PHE A 308 -14.03 -5.17 5.60
C PHE A 308 -14.70 -6.55 5.52
N LYS A 309 -14.69 -7.20 4.36
CA LYS A 309 -15.18 -8.58 4.23
C LYS A 309 -14.41 -9.54 5.14
N ILE A 310 -13.09 -9.38 5.24
CA ILE A 310 -12.26 -10.16 6.17
C ILE A 310 -12.69 -9.89 7.62
N LYS A 311 -12.77 -8.61 8.03
CA LYS A 311 -13.22 -8.23 9.37
C LYS A 311 -14.60 -8.80 9.72
N ASN A 312 -15.55 -8.74 8.80
CA ASN A 312 -16.91 -9.24 9.00
C ASN A 312 -16.99 -10.77 9.01
N SER A 313 -16.01 -11.46 8.41
CA SER A 313 -15.91 -12.93 8.43
C SER A 313 -15.15 -13.50 9.64
N MET A 314 -14.65 -12.62 10.51
CA MET A 314 -13.76 -13.00 11.61
C MET A 314 -14.47 -13.91 12.61
N ARG A 315 -13.89 -15.08 12.84
CA ARG A 315 -14.25 -15.94 13.98
C ARG A 315 -13.22 -15.71 15.10
N TYR A 316 -13.73 -15.51 16.31
CA TYR A 316 -12.95 -15.34 17.54
C TYR A 316 -12.85 -16.66 18.30
#